data_AF-A0A3R8QG10-F1
#
_entry.id   AF-A0A3R8QG10-F1
#
_cell.length_a   1.000
_cell.length_b   1.000
_cell.length_c   1.000
_cell.angle_alpha   90.00
_cell.angle_beta   90.00
_cell.angle_gamma   90.00
#
_symmetry.space_group_name_H-M   'P 1'
#
loop_
_entity.id
_entity.type
_entity.pdbx_description
1 polymer ?
#
loop_
_entity_poly.entity_id
_entity_poly.type
_entity_poly.pdbx_seq_one_letter_code
_entity_poly.pdbx_strand_id
1 'polypeptide(L)'
;MSGGVRYTRERLAEAAEQCTSLDEVMAFFGTRPYVNARRHLARRFAHFGIDISHFDHRGTPAGRKTRPAAKELRTAVAESISIAGTLRRLQRSDTCVQRALLRRWIAEADISTAHFLGQAHHRGSTGTVRAKRPEDILVKHDGRRRTRTRLLRRALREVGVPEQCAECGIGSEWRGDPMTLEVDHIDGNWSDDRRENLRLLCPNCHATTSTWCRGGGRRTA
;
A
#
# COMPACT_ATOMS: atom_id res chain seq x y z
N MET A 1 19.86 6.03 -37.27
CA MET A 1 19.74 4.61 -37.68
C MET A 1 20.00 3.73 -36.46
N SER A 2 19.03 3.60 -35.55
CA SER A 2 19.14 2.70 -34.40
C SER A 2 19.07 1.26 -34.91
N GLY A 3 20.22 0.59 -35.03
CA GLY A 3 20.29 -0.82 -35.38
C GLY A 3 19.46 -1.62 -34.39
N GLY A 4 18.35 -2.19 -34.86
CA GLY A 4 17.52 -3.06 -34.03
C GLY A 4 18.35 -4.23 -33.51
N VAL A 5 18.25 -4.51 -32.22
CA VAL A 5 18.96 -5.62 -31.58
C VAL A 5 18.61 -6.92 -32.29
N ARG A 6 19.62 -7.61 -32.82
CA ARG A 6 19.45 -8.89 -33.52
C ARG A 6 19.58 -10.03 -32.51
N TYR A 7 18.45 -10.67 -32.23
CA TYR A 7 18.38 -11.90 -31.44
C TYR A 7 18.68 -13.12 -32.31
N THR A 8 19.96 -13.33 -32.67
CA THR A 8 20.38 -14.54 -33.39
C THR A 8 20.44 -15.75 -32.45
N ARG A 9 20.48 -16.96 -33.01
CA ARG A 9 20.51 -18.20 -32.23
C ARG A 9 21.75 -18.26 -31.34
N GLU A 10 22.90 -17.89 -31.87
CA GLU A 10 24.21 -17.94 -31.21
C GLU A 10 24.23 -17.02 -29.99
N ARG A 11 23.77 -15.77 -30.16
CA ARG A 11 23.72 -14.79 -29.07
C ARG A 11 22.69 -15.16 -28.00
N LEU A 12 21.58 -15.78 -28.38
CA LEU A 12 20.61 -16.27 -27.41
C LEU A 12 21.16 -17.48 -26.63
N ALA A 13 21.91 -18.37 -27.28
CA ALA A 13 22.55 -19.48 -26.59
C ALA A 13 23.59 -18.98 -25.56
N GLU A 14 24.41 -18.01 -25.95
CA GLU A 14 25.35 -17.34 -25.06
C GLU A 14 24.63 -16.68 -23.87
N ALA A 15 23.53 -15.97 -24.13
CA ALA A 15 22.72 -15.37 -23.08
C ALA A 15 22.05 -16.41 -22.16
N ALA A 16 21.71 -17.61 -22.64
CA ALA A 16 21.16 -18.68 -21.82
C ALA A 16 22.18 -19.24 -20.81
N GLU A 17 23.47 -19.25 -21.18
CA GLU A 17 24.56 -19.71 -20.31
C GLU A 17 24.99 -18.66 -19.28
N GLN A 18 24.98 -17.38 -19.68
CA GLN A 18 25.52 -16.29 -18.85
C GLN A 18 24.47 -15.59 -17.98
N CYS A 19 23.19 -15.72 -18.31
CA CYS A 19 22.10 -15.08 -17.56
C CYS A 19 21.31 -16.10 -16.76
N THR A 20 20.75 -15.61 -15.66
CA THR A 20 19.85 -16.34 -14.77
C THR A 20 18.43 -15.79 -14.81
N SER A 21 18.16 -14.73 -15.57
CA SER A 21 16.81 -14.17 -15.73
C SER A 21 16.61 -13.47 -17.08
N LEU A 22 15.36 -13.31 -17.51
CA LEU A 22 15.04 -12.53 -18.72
C LEU A 22 15.39 -11.04 -18.58
N ASP A 23 15.53 -10.53 -17.37
CA ASP A 23 15.95 -9.16 -17.11
C ASP A 23 17.46 -8.98 -17.32
N GLU A 24 18.25 -9.97 -16.90
CA GLU A 24 19.67 -10.05 -17.22
C GLU A 24 19.90 -10.22 -18.73
N VAL A 25 19.07 -11.02 -19.41
CA VAL A 25 19.13 -11.12 -20.88
C VAL A 25 18.85 -9.78 -21.54
N MET A 26 17.86 -9.00 -21.05
CA MET A 26 17.61 -7.66 -21.58
C MET A 26 18.82 -6.72 -21.39
N ALA A 27 19.50 -6.81 -20.23
CA ALA A 27 20.71 -6.06 -19.95
C ALA A 27 21.89 -6.50 -20.84
N PHE A 28 22.08 -7.81 -21.02
CA PHE A 28 23.08 -8.41 -21.90
C PHE A 28 22.95 -7.93 -23.36
N PHE A 29 21.72 -7.78 -23.84
CA PHE A 29 21.44 -7.25 -25.17
C PHE A 29 21.38 -5.71 -25.24
N GLY A 30 21.56 -5.00 -24.13
CA GLY A 30 21.51 -3.53 -24.06
C GLY A 30 20.12 -2.95 -24.36
N THR A 31 19.07 -3.74 -24.15
CA THR A 31 17.68 -3.38 -24.50
C THR A 31 16.98 -2.64 -23.37
N ARG A 32 16.26 -1.57 -23.69
CA ARG A 32 15.42 -0.89 -22.69
C ARG A 32 14.22 -1.76 -22.32
N PRO A 33 13.86 -1.88 -21.04
CA PRO A 33 12.69 -2.65 -20.62
C PRO A 33 11.42 -2.08 -21.27
N TYR A 34 10.66 -2.92 -21.99
CA TYR A 34 9.32 -2.58 -22.46
C TYR A 34 8.33 -3.70 -22.13
N VAL A 35 7.04 -3.37 -22.11
CA VAL A 35 5.96 -4.16 -21.51
C VAL A 35 5.89 -5.62 -22.02
N ASN A 36 6.41 -5.89 -23.22
CA ASN A 36 6.37 -7.21 -23.87
C ASN A 36 7.74 -7.86 -24.11
N ALA A 37 8.83 -7.25 -23.66
CA ALA A 37 10.20 -7.73 -23.94
C ALA A 37 10.43 -9.15 -23.45
N ARG A 38 10.02 -9.45 -22.21
CA ARG A 38 10.12 -10.80 -21.61
C ARG A 38 9.38 -11.86 -22.43
N ARG A 39 8.17 -11.54 -22.90
CA ARG A 39 7.35 -12.46 -23.72
C ARG A 39 7.98 -12.68 -25.11
N HIS A 40 8.53 -11.62 -25.70
CA HIS A 40 9.22 -11.70 -26.98
C HIS A 40 10.46 -12.59 -26.88
N LEU A 41 11.31 -12.36 -25.86
CA LEU A 41 12.50 -13.18 -25.60
C LEU A 41 12.15 -14.65 -25.38
N ALA A 42 11.18 -14.95 -24.51
CA ALA A 42 10.75 -16.33 -24.27
C ALA A 42 10.30 -17.04 -25.56
N ARG A 43 9.58 -16.36 -26.45
CA ARG A 43 9.20 -16.90 -27.77
C ARG A 43 10.40 -17.12 -28.69
N ARG A 44 11.42 -16.26 -28.62
CA ARG A 44 12.66 -16.41 -29.41
C ARG A 44 13.51 -17.58 -28.92
N PHE A 45 13.66 -17.77 -27.60
CA PHE A 45 14.32 -18.95 -27.03
C PHE A 45 13.61 -20.25 -27.47
N ALA A 46 12.27 -20.29 -27.35
CA ALA A 46 11.47 -21.43 -27.80
C ALA A 46 11.60 -21.68 -29.32
N HIS A 47 11.61 -20.63 -30.14
CA HIS A 47 11.77 -20.74 -31.59
C HIS A 47 13.10 -21.40 -32.00
N PHE A 48 14.17 -21.14 -31.24
CA PHE A 48 15.50 -21.73 -31.49
C PHE A 48 15.77 -23.01 -30.69
N GLY A 49 14.80 -23.48 -29.89
CA GLY A 49 14.93 -24.69 -29.08
C GLY A 49 15.97 -24.58 -27.96
N ILE A 50 16.22 -23.38 -27.45
CA ILE A 50 17.19 -23.14 -26.37
C ILE A 50 16.46 -23.25 -25.03
N ASP A 51 16.94 -24.11 -24.14
CA ASP A 51 16.37 -24.28 -22.81
C ASP A 51 16.73 -23.10 -21.88
N ILE A 52 15.72 -22.56 -21.20
CA ILE A 52 15.84 -21.48 -20.22
C ILE A 52 15.06 -21.82 -18.94
N SER A 53 14.84 -23.12 -18.70
CA SER A 53 14.12 -23.62 -17.53
C SER A 53 14.76 -23.19 -16.21
N HIS A 54 16.08 -23.04 -16.17
CA HIS A 54 16.88 -22.60 -15.02
C HIS A 54 16.75 -21.12 -14.68
N PHE A 55 16.13 -20.30 -15.54
CA PHE A 55 15.96 -18.87 -15.26
C PHE A 55 15.03 -18.62 -14.06
N ASP A 56 15.28 -17.56 -13.29
CA ASP A 56 14.38 -17.07 -12.24
C ASP A 56 13.08 -16.58 -12.88
N HIS A 57 12.04 -17.40 -12.75
CA HIS A 57 10.71 -17.15 -13.29
C HIS A 57 9.86 -16.22 -12.42
N ARG A 58 10.42 -15.54 -11.42
CA ARG A 58 9.68 -14.57 -10.59
C ARG A 58 9.05 -13.48 -11.46
N GLY A 59 7.73 -13.59 -11.67
CA GLY A 59 6.95 -12.64 -12.47
C GLY A 59 6.70 -13.04 -13.93
N THR A 60 7.25 -14.16 -14.42
CA THR A 60 6.91 -14.70 -15.74
C THR A 60 5.66 -15.61 -15.67
N PRO A 61 4.95 -15.86 -16.78
CA PRO A 61 3.85 -16.84 -16.81
C PRO A 61 4.27 -18.23 -16.34
N ALA A 62 5.55 -18.62 -16.55
CA ALA A 62 6.12 -19.89 -16.13
C ALA A 62 6.32 -19.99 -14.60
N GLY A 63 6.54 -18.87 -13.91
CA GLY A 63 6.65 -18.81 -12.44
C GLY A 63 5.32 -18.55 -11.73
N ARG A 64 4.21 -18.43 -12.47
CA ARG A 64 2.89 -18.41 -11.85
C ARG A 64 2.62 -19.79 -11.29
N LYS A 65 2.71 -19.93 -9.96
CA LYS A 65 2.28 -21.13 -9.25
C LYS A 65 0.91 -21.56 -9.78
N THR A 66 0.87 -22.69 -10.49
CA THR A 66 -0.31 -23.29 -11.10
C THR A 66 -1.36 -23.60 -10.03
N ARG A 67 -2.61 -23.87 -10.43
CA ARG A 67 -3.68 -24.19 -9.47
C ARG A 67 -3.19 -25.29 -8.49
N PRO A 68 -3.31 -25.10 -7.16
CA PRO A 68 -2.97 -26.14 -6.18
C PRO A 68 -3.75 -27.41 -6.45
N ALA A 69 -3.20 -28.57 -6.05
CA ALA A 69 -3.91 -29.83 -6.19
C ALA A 69 -5.24 -29.78 -5.41
N ALA A 70 -6.28 -30.46 -5.90
CA ALA A 70 -7.61 -30.38 -5.29
C ALA A 70 -7.60 -30.81 -3.80
N LYS A 71 -6.81 -31.84 -3.46
CA LYS A 71 -6.60 -32.29 -2.08
C LYS A 71 -5.95 -31.23 -1.21
N GLU A 72 -4.87 -30.62 -1.71
CA GLU A 72 -4.13 -29.55 -1.02
C GLU A 72 -5.04 -28.34 -0.75
N LEU A 73 -5.83 -27.94 -1.75
CA LEU A 73 -6.79 -26.84 -1.62
C LEU A 73 -7.86 -27.14 -0.55
N ARG A 74 -8.43 -28.35 -0.53
CA ARG A 74 -9.41 -28.76 0.49
C ARG A 74 -8.81 -28.72 1.89
N THR A 75 -7.63 -29.29 2.08
CA THR A 75 -6.92 -29.26 3.37
C THR A 75 -6.63 -27.83 3.81
N ALA A 76 -6.09 -26.99 2.92
CA ALA A 76 -5.76 -25.60 3.25
C ALA A 76 -6.99 -24.77 3.62
N VAL A 77 -8.15 -25.00 2.99
CA VAL A 77 -9.42 -24.34 3.34
C VAL A 77 -9.96 -24.85 4.67
N ALA A 78 -9.97 -26.17 4.89
CA ALA A 78 -10.47 -26.76 6.14
C ALA A 78 -9.67 -26.29 7.38
N GLU A 79 -8.35 -26.18 7.25
CA GLU A 79 -7.45 -25.76 8.33
C GLU A 79 -7.29 -24.24 8.49
N SER A 80 -8.07 -23.46 7.74
CA SER A 80 -8.02 -21.99 7.76
C SER A 80 -9.37 -21.40 8.17
N ILE A 81 -9.31 -20.23 8.78
CA ILE A 81 -10.49 -19.44 9.18
C ILE A 81 -10.62 -18.14 8.35
N SER A 82 -9.74 -17.96 7.35
CA SER A 82 -9.76 -16.80 6.45
C SER A 82 -9.03 -17.08 5.13
N ILE A 83 -9.40 -16.34 4.09
CA ILE A 83 -8.73 -16.34 2.78
C ILE A 83 -7.22 -16.07 2.89
N ALA A 84 -6.83 -15.13 3.76
CA ALA A 84 -5.41 -14.81 3.99
C ALA A 84 -4.67 -15.99 4.65
N GLY A 85 -5.32 -16.66 5.61
CA GLY A 85 -4.80 -17.87 6.23
C GLY A 85 -4.59 -19.00 5.22
N THR A 86 -5.57 -19.21 4.34
CA THR A 86 -5.48 -20.21 3.27
C THR A 86 -4.33 -19.91 2.30
N LEU A 87 -4.17 -18.66 1.86
CA LEU A 87 -3.04 -18.28 1.01
C LEU A 87 -1.69 -18.50 1.69
N ARG A 88 -1.56 -18.18 3.00
CA ARG A 88 -0.34 -18.45 3.77
C ARG A 88 -0.02 -19.94 3.82
N ARG A 89 -1.01 -20.81 4.08
CA ARG A 89 -0.82 -22.28 4.08
C ARG A 89 -0.39 -22.81 2.71
N LEU A 90 -0.96 -22.26 1.62
CA LEU A 90 -0.57 -22.56 0.25
C LEU A 90 0.77 -21.90 -0.17
N GLN A 91 1.47 -21.24 0.77
CA GLN A 91 2.72 -20.51 0.54
C GLN A 91 2.60 -19.50 -0.61
N ARG A 92 1.47 -18.78 -0.67
CA ARG A 92 1.17 -17.76 -1.67
C ARG A 92 1.06 -16.39 -1.02
N SER A 93 1.53 -15.38 -1.74
CA SER A 93 1.42 -13.98 -1.32
C SER A 93 -0.04 -13.54 -1.25
N ASP A 94 -0.39 -12.77 -0.21
CA ASP A 94 -1.71 -12.18 -0.07
C ASP A 94 -1.84 -10.92 -0.95
N THR A 95 -2.26 -11.12 -2.20
CA THR A 95 -2.49 -10.05 -3.18
C THR A 95 -3.90 -10.13 -3.76
N CYS A 96 -4.41 -9.02 -4.29
CA CYS A 96 -5.76 -8.98 -4.91
C CYS A 96 -5.94 -10.09 -5.97
N VAL A 97 -4.93 -10.31 -6.81
CA VAL A 97 -4.95 -11.35 -7.85
C VAL A 97 -5.00 -12.75 -7.24
N GLN A 98 -4.16 -13.06 -6.24
CA GLN A 98 -4.17 -14.38 -5.60
C GLN A 98 -5.48 -14.65 -4.84
N ARG A 99 -6.06 -13.63 -4.18
CA ARG A 99 -7.36 -13.74 -3.52
C ARG A 99 -8.48 -14.04 -4.52
N ALA A 100 -8.47 -13.42 -5.70
CA ALA A 100 -9.44 -13.68 -6.76
C ALA A 100 -9.30 -15.11 -7.31
N LEU A 101 -8.06 -15.55 -7.57
CA LEU A 101 -7.78 -16.93 -8.01
C LEU A 101 -8.24 -17.97 -6.99
N LEU A 102 -7.93 -17.75 -5.72
CA LEU A 102 -8.33 -18.68 -4.65
C LEU A 102 -9.85 -18.81 -4.57
N ARG A 103 -10.60 -17.70 -4.61
CA ARG A 103 -12.08 -17.74 -4.62
C ARG A 103 -12.61 -18.53 -5.81
N ARG A 104 -12.04 -18.33 -7.00
CA ARG A 104 -12.41 -19.09 -8.19
C ARG A 104 -12.16 -20.59 -8.00
N TRP A 105 -10.98 -20.98 -7.50
CA TRP A 105 -10.66 -22.40 -7.29
C TRP A 105 -11.54 -23.07 -6.24
N ILE A 106 -11.92 -22.34 -5.19
CA ILE A 106 -12.84 -22.80 -4.14
C ILE A 106 -14.22 -23.05 -4.74
N ALA A 107 -14.74 -22.11 -5.54
CA ALA A 107 -16.04 -22.24 -6.21
C ALA A 107 -16.04 -23.41 -7.22
N GLU A 108 -15.01 -23.51 -8.05
CA GLU A 108 -14.85 -24.59 -9.03
C GLU A 108 -14.71 -25.98 -8.38
N ALA A 109 -14.22 -26.05 -7.14
CA ALA A 109 -14.04 -27.30 -6.40
C ALA A 109 -15.18 -27.62 -5.42
N ASP A 110 -16.20 -26.76 -5.38
CA ASP A 110 -17.34 -26.84 -4.45
C ASP A 110 -16.91 -27.07 -2.99
N ILE A 111 -16.01 -26.19 -2.51
CA ILE A 111 -15.47 -26.25 -1.15
C ILE A 111 -16.20 -25.20 -0.31
N SER A 112 -16.86 -25.63 0.77
CA SER A 112 -17.49 -24.71 1.71
C SER A 112 -16.44 -23.85 2.44
N THR A 113 -16.72 -22.55 2.51
CA THR A 113 -15.97 -21.57 3.33
C THR A 113 -16.85 -20.95 4.41
N ALA A 114 -17.97 -21.59 4.78
CA ALA A 114 -18.92 -21.03 5.75
C ALA A 114 -18.29 -20.81 7.14
N HIS A 115 -17.26 -21.59 7.50
CA HIS A 115 -16.49 -21.44 8.73
C HIS A 115 -15.48 -20.27 8.70
N PHE A 116 -15.31 -19.59 7.57
CA PHE A 116 -14.42 -18.44 7.50
C PHE A 116 -15.02 -17.25 8.26
N LEU A 117 -14.31 -16.81 9.29
CA LEU A 117 -14.76 -15.73 10.16
C LEU A 117 -14.71 -14.35 9.48
N GLY A 118 -13.90 -14.20 8.43
CA GLY A 118 -13.76 -12.92 7.74
C GLY A 118 -13.33 -11.78 8.69
N GLN A 119 -14.06 -10.67 8.68
CA GLN A 119 -13.85 -9.57 9.64
C GLN A 119 -14.26 -9.94 11.08
N ALA A 120 -15.02 -11.01 11.28
CA ALA A 120 -15.45 -11.46 12.59
C ALA A 120 -14.31 -12.10 13.42
N HIS A 121 -13.16 -12.42 12.81
CA HIS A 121 -11.97 -12.85 13.57
C HIS A 121 -11.47 -11.78 14.56
N HIS A 122 -11.78 -10.50 14.32
CA HIS A 122 -11.49 -9.41 15.26
C HIS A 122 -12.69 -9.06 16.15
N ARG A 123 -13.85 -9.69 15.96
CA ARG A 123 -15.07 -9.41 16.73
C ARG A 123 -14.88 -10.00 18.14
N GLY A 124 -14.92 -9.14 19.15
CA GLY A 124 -14.59 -9.50 20.53
C GLY A 124 -13.12 -9.28 20.91
N SER A 125 -12.24 -9.02 19.94
CA SER A 125 -10.90 -8.52 20.22
C SER A 125 -10.99 -7.02 20.48
N THR A 126 -11.17 -6.63 21.75
CA THR A 126 -10.83 -5.27 22.17
C THR A 126 -9.32 -5.14 22.01
N GLY A 127 -8.88 -4.44 20.96
CA GLY A 127 -7.46 -4.24 20.71
C GLY A 127 -6.75 -3.83 22.01
N THR A 128 -5.74 -4.61 22.41
CA THR A 128 -5.01 -4.44 23.67
C THR A 128 -4.20 -3.14 23.75
N VAL A 129 -4.17 -2.37 22.66
CA VAL A 129 -3.46 -1.10 22.60
C VAL A 129 -4.31 -0.04 23.28
N ARG A 130 -3.94 0.28 24.53
CA ARG A 130 -4.46 1.44 25.25
C ARG A 130 -4.38 2.68 24.35
N ALA A 131 -5.48 3.43 24.26
CA ALA A 131 -5.46 4.70 23.58
C ALA A 131 -4.37 5.60 24.17
N LYS A 132 -3.50 6.17 23.32
CA LYS A 132 -2.49 7.14 23.75
C LYS A 132 -3.14 8.26 24.54
N ARG A 133 -2.49 8.75 25.59
CA ARG A 133 -3.00 9.89 26.38
C ARG A 133 -2.70 11.21 25.64
N PRO A 134 -3.45 12.29 25.87
CA PRO A 134 -3.17 13.59 25.25
C PRO A 134 -1.73 14.07 25.40
N GLU A 135 -1.13 13.89 26.56
CA GLU A 135 0.27 14.19 26.89
C GLU A 135 1.30 13.37 26.09
N ASP A 136 0.93 12.21 25.56
CA ASP A 136 1.78 11.43 24.66
C ASP A 136 1.63 11.87 23.19
N ILE A 137 0.61 12.68 22.90
CA ILE A 137 0.26 13.16 21.57
C ILE A 137 0.71 14.62 21.38
N LEU A 138 0.47 15.47 22.38
CA LEU A 138 0.72 16.91 22.34
C LEU A 138 2.17 17.22 22.71
N VAL A 139 3.11 16.67 21.94
CA VAL A 139 4.56 16.78 22.17
C VAL A 139 5.28 17.17 20.90
N LYS A 140 6.48 17.72 21.05
CA LYS A 140 7.39 17.88 19.92
C LYS A 140 8.06 16.56 19.62
N HIS A 141 8.02 16.11 18.37
CA HIS A 141 8.55 14.82 17.94
C HIS A 141 9.65 14.96 16.88
N ASP A 142 10.33 13.85 16.58
CA ASP A 142 11.55 13.79 15.74
C ASP A 142 11.36 14.02 14.23
N GLY A 143 10.16 14.42 13.80
CA GLY A 143 9.85 14.62 12.38
C GLY A 143 9.90 13.37 11.50
N ARG A 144 9.96 12.13 12.03
CA ARG A 144 9.95 10.91 11.18
C ARG A 144 8.56 10.56 10.65
N ARG A 145 7.52 10.79 11.45
CA ARG A 145 6.13 10.49 11.11
C ARG A 145 5.22 11.58 11.65
N ARG A 146 4.35 12.10 10.79
CA ARG A 146 3.35 13.09 11.19
C ARG A 146 2.29 12.45 12.07
N THR A 147 1.93 13.12 13.17
CA THR A 147 0.79 12.73 13.99
C THR A 147 -0.50 12.84 13.17
N ARG A 148 -1.33 11.81 13.22
CA ARG A 148 -2.60 11.81 12.47
C ARG A 148 -3.54 12.88 13.05
N THR A 149 -4.15 13.70 12.21
CA THR A 149 -5.04 14.82 12.62
C THR A 149 -6.16 14.38 13.56
N ARG A 150 -6.72 13.17 13.39
CA ARG A 150 -7.75 12.64 14.31
C ARG A 150 -7.26 12.49 15.76
N LEU A 151 -5.96 12.21 15.95
CA LEU A 151 -5.36 12.08 17.29
C LEU A 151 -5.15 13.45 17.92
N LEU A 152 -4.68 14.43 17.13
CA LEU A 152 -4.54 15.81 17.58
C LEU A 152 -5.88 16.41 18.00
N ARG A 153 -6.91 16.31 17.15
CA ARG A 153 -8.26 16.78 17.49
C ARG A 153 -8.79 16.16 18.78
N ARG A 154 -8.63 14.84 18.92
CA ARG A 154 -9.05 14.11 20.12
C ARG A 154 -8.29 14.60 21.37
N ALA A 155 -6.97 14.71 21.28
CA ALA A 155 -6.14 15.19 22.38
C ALA A 155 -6.46 16.64 22.78
N LEU A 156 -6.66 17.54 21.81
CA LEU A 156 -7.07 18.92 22.05
C LEU A 156 -8.42 18.98 22.78
N ARG A 157 -9.41 18.20 22.34
CA ARG A 157 -10.71 18.12 23.03
C ARG A 157 -10.56 17.60 24.46
N GLU A 158 -9.77 16.54 24.66
CA GLU A 158 -9.53 15.94 25.98
C GLU A 158 -8.84 16.91 26.98
N VAL A 159 -7.97 17.80 26.50
CA VAL A 159 -7.36 18.86 27.34
C VAL A 159 -8.20 20.13 27.43
N GLY A 160 -9.45 20.10 26.97
CA GLY A 160 -10.42 21.19 27.14
C GLY A 160 -10.31 22.32 26.12
N VAL A 161 -9.72 22.08 24.95
CA VAL A 161 -9.75 23.08 23.86
C VAL A 161 -11.17 23.19 23.31
N PRO A 162 -11.77 24.39 23.27
CA PRO A 162 -13.09 24.58 22.67
C PRO A 162 -13.11 24.15 21.21
N GLU A 163 -14.17 23.46 20.78
CA GLU A 163 -14.39 23.10 19.37
C GLU A 163 -14.93 24.30 18.57
N GLN A 164 -14.15 25.39 18.56
CA GLN A 164 -14.42 26.60 17.81
C GLN A 164 -13.16 27.09 17.10
N CYS A 165 -13.35 27.83 16.01
CA CYS A 165 -12.27 28.51 15.30
C CYS A 165 -11.61 29.53 16.21
N ALA A 166 -10.29 29.46 16.33
CA ALA A 166 -9.50 30.39 17.14
C ALA A 166 -9.47 31.82 16.58
N GLU A 167 -9.83 32.03 15.32
CA GLU A 167 -9.86 33.36 14.68
C GLU A 167 -11.26 33.97 14.68
N CYS A 168 -12.26 33.29 14.12
CA CYS A 168 -13.61 33.84 13.97
C CYS A 168 -14.64 33.32 14.99
N GLY A 169 -14.25 32.38 15.87
CA GLY A 169 -15.13 31.84 16.90
C GLY A 169 -16.22 30.88 16.40
N ILE A 170 -16.27 30.59 15.10
CA ILE A 170 -17.29 29.66 14.57
C ILE A 170 -17.10 28.25 15.12
N GLY A 171 -18.19 27.58 15.50
CA GLY A 171 -18.15 26.23 16.01
C GLY A 171 -17.90 25.16 14.94
N SER A 172 -18.11 23.90 15.32
CA SER A 172 -18.06 22.73 14.45
C SER A 172 -19.35 22.49 13.66
N GLU A 173 -20.21 23.50 13.53
CA GLU A 173 -21.45 23.47 12.74
C GLU A 173 -21.52 24.65 11.78
N TRP A 174 -21.95 24.40 10.55
CA TRP A 174 -22.17 25.40 9.51
C TRP A 174 -23.53 25.17 8.87
N ARG A 175 -24.44 26.16 8.99
CA ARG A 175 -25.82 26.09 8.47
C ARG A 175 -26.61 24.85 8.97
N GLY A 176 -26.30 24.37 10.18
CA GLY A 176 -26.92 23.18 10.78
C GLY A 176 -26.25 21.86 10.41
N ASP A 177 -25.25 21.86 9.53
CA ASP A 177 -24.48 20.67 9.17
C ASP A 177 -23.12 20.63 9.90
N PRO A 178 -22.62 19.45 10.28
CA PRO A 178 -21.30 19.32 10.90
C PRO A 178 -20.17 19.80 9.97
N MET A 179 -19.33 20.70 10.48
CA MET A 179 -18.13 21.21 9.83
C MET A 179 -16.89 20.80 10.63
N THR A 180 -15.91 20.21 9.94
CA THR A 180 -14.64 19.90 10.59
C THR A 180 -13.79 21.16 10.75
N LEU A 181 -13.46 21.50 11.99
CA LEU A 181 -12.38 22.43 12.27
C LEU A 181 -11.03 21.76 12.01
N GLU A 182 -10.18 22.46 11.27
CA GLU A 182 -8.86 22.01 10.86
C GLU A 182 -7.83 22.34 11.94
N VAL A 183 -6.83 21.46 12.10
CA VAL A 183 -5.73 21.69 13.03
C VAL A 183 -4.63 22.43 12.29
N ASP A 184 -4.35 23.65 12.73
CA ASP A 184 -3.25 24.49 12.24
C ASP A 184 -2.12 24.51 13.27
N HIS A 185 -0.89 24.45 12.76
CA HIS A 185 0.34 24.66 13.51
C HIS A 185 0.72 26.13 13.35
N ILE A 186 0.71 26.89 14.44
CA ILE A 186 0.90 28.35 14.43
C ILE A 186 2.22 28.73 13.75
N ASP A 187 3.29 27.98 14.02
CA ASP A 187 4.62 28.17 13.42
C ASP A 187 4.81 27.46 12.06
N GLY A 188 3.81 26.71 11.60
CA GLY A 188 3.87 25.86 10.40
C GLY A 188 4.73 24.59 10.55
N ASN A 189 5.35 24.37 11.70
CA ASN A 189 6.14 23.19 11.99
C ASN A 189 5.25 22.03 12.46
N TRP A 190 4.92 21.16 11.51
CA TRP A 190 4.11 19.97 11.74
C TRP A 190 4.70 18.94 12.72
N SER A 191 5.99 19.06 13.09
CA SER A 191 6.61 18.17 14.09
C SER A 191 6.44 18.66 15.53
N ASP A 192 5.89 19.86 15.71
CA ASP A 192 5.66 20.48 17.00
C ASP A 192 4.17 20.45 17.35
N ASP A 193 3.70 19.29 17.83
CA ASP A 193 2.31 19.07 18.20
C ASP A 193 1.97 19.57 19.62
N ARG A 194 2.86 20.35 20.25
CA ARG A 194 2.60 20.90 21.59
C ARG A 194 1.37 21.79 21.57
N ARG A 195 0.60 21.75 22.67
CA ARG A 195 -0.69 22.45 22.79
C ARG A 195 -0.60 23.93 22.44
N GLU A 196 0.47 24.59 22.86
CA GLU A 196 0.75 26.01 22.61
C GLU A 196 0.96 26.35 21.14
N ASN A 197 1.34 25.37 20.30
CA ASN A 197 1.56 25.56 18.87
C ASN A 197 0.36 25.15 18.01
N LEU A 198 -0.68 24.56 18.62
CA LEU A 198 -1.87 24.09 17.89
C LEU A 198 -3.07 25.01 18.10
N ARG A 199 -3.79 25.28 17.01
CA ARG A 199 -5.10 25.92 17.04
C ARG A 199 -6.08 25.23 16.10
N LEU A 200 -7.36 25.33 16.43
CA LEU A 200 -8.45 24.89 15.56
C LEU A 200 -8.91 26.07 14.72
N LEU A 201 -9.03 25.89 13.41
CA LEU A 201 -9.52 26.92 12.48
C LEU A 201 -10.63 26.35 11.61
N CYS A 202 -11.60 27.18 11.23
CA CYS A 202 -12.54 26.78 10.18
C CYS A 202 -11.83 26.80 8.81
N PRO A 203 -12.35 26.08 7.80
CA PRO A 203 -11.71 25.99 6.48
C PRO A 203 -11.45 27.37 5.84
N ASN A 204 -12.32 28.35 6.09
CA ASN A 204 -12.16 29.70 5.53
C ASN A 204 -11.04 30.48 6.22
N CYS A 205 -10.97 30.47 7.56
CA CYS A 205 -9.88 31.11 8.30
C CYS A 205 -8.54 30.43 8.01
N HIS A 206 -8.52 29.10 8.00
CA HIS A 206 -7.31 28.34 7.73
C HIS A 206 -6.74 28.64 6.34
N ALA A 207 -7.60 28.80 5.33
CA ALA A 207 -7.17 29.18 3.98
C ALA A 207 -6.44 30.53 3.90
N THR A 208 -6.58 31.40 4.91
CA THR A 208 -5.94 32.72 4.96
C THR A 208 -4.62 32.75 5.75
N THR A 209 -4.23 31.63 6.39
CA THR A 209 -2.98 31.59 7.16
C THR A 209 -1.77 31.58 6.24
N SER A 210 -0.64 32.12 6.72
CA SER A 210 0.64 32.04 6.00
C SER A 210 1.17 30.60 5.90
N THR A 211 0.69 29.71 6.78
CA THR A 211 1.04 28.29 6.85
C THR A 211 0.20 27.42 5.89
N TRP A 212 -0.89 27.97 5.33
CA TRP A 212 -1.80 27.25 4.44
C TRP A 212 -1.09 26.76 3.17
N CYS A 213 -1.31 25.47 2.85
CA CYS A 213 -0.77 24.77 1.69
C CYS A 213 0.75 24.90 1.44
N ARG A 214 1.53 25.42 2.41
CA ARG A 214 2.97 25.74 2.32
C ARG A 214 3.33 26.73 1.19
N GLY A 215 2.66 27.89 1.17
CA GLY A 215 3.10 29.02 0.32
C GLY A 215 2.21 30.26 0.28
N GLY A 216 1.38 30.54 1.29
CA GLY A 216 0.61 31.79 1.34
C GLY A 216 1.54 32.99 1.55
N GLY A 217 1.70 33.83 0.52
CA GLY A 217 2.66 34.94 0.50
C GLY A 217 2.62 35.82 1.75
N ARG A 218 3.81 36.28 2.17
CA ARG A 218 3.98 37.27 3.23
C ARG A 218 3.06 38.46 2.94
N ARG A 219 2.03 38.66 3.76
CA ARG A 219 1.35 39.95 3.82
C ARG A 219 2.34 40.96 4.38
N THR A 220 2.96 41.75 3.52
CA THR A 220 3.57 43.01 3.93
C THR A 220 2.45 43.92 4.39
N ALA A 221 2.52 44.35 5.65
CA ALA A 221 1.72 45.46 6.17
C ALA A 221 2.09 46.75 5.44
#